data_AF-A0A3D4RY97-F1
#
_entry.id   AF-A0A3D4RY97-F1
#
_cell.length_a   1.000
_cell.length_b   1.000
_cell.length_c   1.000
_cell.angle_alpha   90.00
_cell.angle_beta   90.00
_cell.angle_gamma   90.00
#
_symmetry.space_group_name_H-M   'P 1'
#
loop_
_entity.id
_entity.type
_entity.pdbx_description
1 polymer ?
#
loop_
_entity_poly.entity_id
_entity_poly.type
_entity_poly.pdbx_seq_one_letter_code
_entity_poly.pdbx_strand_id
1 'polypeptide(L)'
;LHAYFQNCALLDLGIHRSLLRLALPRTRPMDAVLLAADLPAEEEFAIACVDDVGIINGLWFPRALLNYLKETVLFTGLDGSPDQAARQRWQSAYSRVITKASIASGGNRILLLKNPANTGRVSTLLAMYPDARFIYIHRNPYVVFPSTVRLYETLMSGRRFQRISTEDIEEIVLTLYHRIIERYEAERSRIPAGNLVELCFEDLEQEPLAVMESIYRSLELKGFEQVRPRFEAYLGTVRMYRKNTYRIDKDLIRRIDARWDPVMQRWKYAPVAEGSAR
;
A
#
# COMPACT_ATOMS: atom_id res chain seq x y z
N LEU A 1 -7.83 9.72 -6.90
CA LEU A 1 -6.62 10.42 -6.42
C LEU A 1 -5.54 10.24 -7.49
N HIS A 2 -5.02 11.30 -8.10
CA HIS A 2 -4.23 11.20 -9.33
C HIS A 2 -2.75 10.93 -9.03
N ALA A 3 -2.23 9.77 -9.40
CA ALA A 3 -0.83 9.39 -9.17
C ALA A 3 0.20 10.10 -10.09
N TYR A 4 -0.25 10.73 -11.18
CA TYR A 4 0.64 11.33 -12.19
C TYR A 4 0.79 12.85 -12.10
N PHE A 5 -0.16 13.53 -11.46
CA PHE A 5 -0.12 14.98 -11.25
C PHE A 5 -0.66 15.27 -9.84
N GLN A 6 0.21 15.07 -8.86
CA GLN A 6 -0.06 15.27 -7.43
C GLN A 6 -0.80 16.60 -7.16
N ASN A 7 -0.34 17.69 -7.76
CA ASN A 7 -0.92 19.03 -7.55
C ASN A 7 -2.24 19.31 -8.32
N CYS A 8 -2.64 18.44 -9.26
CA CYS A 8 -3.85 18.66 -10.06
C CYS A 8 -5.08 17.93 -9.52
N ALA A 9 -4.92 17.05 -8.51
CA ALA A 9 -6.02 16.25 -7.98
C ALA A 9 -7.08 17.08 -7.21
N LEU A 10 -6.80 18.35 -6.91
CA LEU A 10 -7.67 19.27 -6.17
C LEU A 10 -8.18 20.45 -7.02
N LEU A 11 -7.80 20.53 -8.29
CA LEU A 11 -8.25 21.58 -9.21
C LEU A 11 -9.40 21.05 -10.08
N ASP A 12 -10.45 21.87 -10.18
CA ASP A 12 -11.73 21.70 -10.89
C ASP A 12 -11.91 20.40 -11.73
N LEU A 13 -12.88 19.59 -11.29
CA LEU A 13 -13.21 18.25 -11.82
C LEU A 13 -13.79 18.25 -13.25
N GLY A 14 -14.06 19.42 -13.83
CA GLY A 14 -14.65 19.54 -15.17
C GLY A 14 -13.62 19.40 -16.30
N ILE A 15 -12.92 20.49 -16.61
CA ILE A 15 -12.11 20.59 -17.83
C ILE A 15 -10.79 19.80 -17.71
N HIS A 16 -10.17 19.80 -16.52
CA HIS A 16 -8.92 19.07 -16.27
C HIS A 16 -9.10 17.55 -16.36
N ARG A 17 -10.28 17.01 -16.00
CA ARG A 17 -10.57 15.57 -16.06
C ARG A 17 -10.56 15.03 -17.48
N SER A 18 -11.14 15.76 -18.42
CA SER A 18 -11.18 15.37 -19.84
C SER A 18 -9.78 15.42 -20.47
N LEU A 19 -8.99 16.45 -20.16
CA LEU A 19 -7.61 16.59 -20.64
C LEU A 19 -6.68 15.52 -20.04
N LEU A 20 -6.82 15.19 -18.75
CA LEU A 20 -6.04 14.13 -18.11
C LEU A 20 -6.35 12.74 -18.67
N ARG A 21 -7.62 12.46 -19.03
CA ARG A 21 -7.98 11.18 -19.67
C ARG A 21 -7.30 10.97 -21.03
N LEU A 22 -7.01 12.04 -21.76
CA LEU A 22 -6.29 11.98 -23.04
C LEU A 22 -4.78 11.77 -22.88
N ALA A 23 -4.20 12.25 -21.76
CA ALA A 23 -2.75 12.23 -21.52
C ALA A 23 -2.26 11.03 -20.70
N LEU A 24 -3.13 10.36 -19.93
CA LEU A 24 -2.73 9.23 -19.10
C LEU A 24 -2.60 7.94 -19.92
N PRO A 25 -1.53 7.15 -19.71
CA PRO A 25 -1.45 5.81 -20.29
C PRO A 25 -2.62 4.96 -19.78
N ARG A 26 -3.15 4.07 -20.64
CA ARG A 26 -4.30 3.22 -20.29
C ARG A 26 -4.02 2.27 -19.13
N THR A 27 -2.76 1.90 -18.94
CA THR A 27 -2.32 1.04 -17.84
C THR A 27 -1.12 1.63 -17.12
N ARG A 28 -0.99 1.25 -15.86
CA ARG A 28 0.17 1.55 -15.02
C ARG A 28 1.42 0.83 -15.54
N PRO A 29 2.57 1.51 -15.66
CA PRO A 29 3.78 0.93 -16.26
C PRO A 29 4.41 -0.19 -15.41
N MET A 30 4.17 -0.20 -14.10
CA MET A 30 4.75 -1.18 -13.17
C MET A 30 4.03 -2.55 -13.20
N ASP A 31 2.71 -2.56 -13.37
CA ASP A 31 1.87 -3.75 -13.14
C ASP A 31 0.74 -3.95 -14.14
N ALA A 32 0.68 -3.13 -15.20
CA ALA A 32 -0.32 -3.19 -16.27
C ALA A 32 -1.79 -3.13 -15.78
N VAL A 33 -2.03 -2.67 -14.55
CA VAL A 33 -3.38 -2.41 -14.04
C VAL A 33 -3.94 -1.17 -14.70
N LEU A 34 -5.25 -1.15 -14.97
CA LEU A 34 -5.92 0.00 -15.57
C LEU A 34 -5.62 1.28 -14.78
N LEU A 35 -5.26 2.34 -15.50
CA LEU A 35 -5.03 3.66 -14.93
C LEU A 35 -6.09 4.61 -15.49
N ALA A 36 -6.90 5.19 -14.60
CA ALA A 36 -7.82 6.26 -14.95
C ALA A 36 -7.99 7.21 -13.77
N ALA A 37 -8.41 8.43 -14.09
CA ALA A 37 -8.59 9.53 -13.12
C ALA A 37 -9.54 9.18 -11.96
N ASP A 38 -10.53 8.33 -12.23
CA ASP A 38 -11.61 7.92 -11.32
C ASP A 38 -11.37 6.57 -10.65
N LEU A 39 -10.22 5.93 -10.89
CA LEU A 39 -9.90 4.68 -10.21
C LEU A 39 -9.39 4.93 -8.78
N PRO A 40 -9.60 3.98 -7.86
CA PRO A 40 -9.04 4.03 -6.52
C PRO A 40 -7.52 4.18 -6.55
N ALA A 41 -7.01 5.02 -5.66
CA ALA A 41 -5.58 5.26 -5.50
C ALA A 41 -5.25 5.54 -4.04
N GLU A 42 -4.00 5.30 -3.66
CA GLU A 42 -3.53 5.38 -2.28
C GLU A 42 -3.55 6.83 -1.79
N GLU A 43 -4.03 7.05 -0.57
CA GLU A 43 -4.10 8.39 0.01
C GLU A 43 -2.72 9.01 0.27
N GLU A 44 -1.65 8.20 0.27
CA GLU A 44 -0.26 8.65 0.41
C GLU A 44 0.13 9.72 -0.62
N PHE A 45 -0.40 9.62 -1.84
CA PHE A 45 -0.15 10.63 -2.87
C PHE A 45 -0.80 11.98 -2.52
N ALA A 46 -1.99 12.00 -1.92
CA ALA A 46 -2.60 13.27 -1.48
C ALA A 46 -1.93 13.84 -0.24
N ILE A 47 -1.45 13.00 0.68
CA ILE A 47 -0.67 13.46 1.84
C ILE A 47 0.55 14.25 1.34
N ALA A 48 1.29 13.71 0.37
CA ALA A 48 2.44 14.37 -0.24
C ALA A 48 2.12 15.68 -0.98
N CYS A 49 0.85 15.94 -1.31
CA CYS A 49 0.42 17.21 -1.91
C CYS A 49 0.07 18.27 -0.85
N VAL A 50 -0.31 17.83 0.35
CA VAL A 50 -0.77 18.72 1.43
C VAL A 50 0.38 19.11 2.34
N ASP A 51 1.37 18.23 2.52
CA ASP A 51 2.55 18.43 3.35
C ASP A 51 3.70 17.51 2.87
N ASP A 52 4.92 17.69 3.41
CA ASP A 52 6.10 16.88 3.05
C ASP A 52 6.16 15.51 3.78
N VAL A 53 5.16 15.20 4.60
CA VAL A 53 5.12 14.02 5.50
C VAL A 53 4.65 12.72 4.84
N GLY A 54 4.60 12.65 3.51
CA GLY A 54 4.29 11.41 2.80
C GLY A 54 5.54 10.55 2.59
N ILE A 55 5.50 9.25 2.91
CA ILE A 55 6.63 8.33 2.64
C ILE A 55 6.96 8.30 1.15
N ILE A 56 5.95 8.54 0.31
CA ILE A 56 6.12 8.58 -1.14
C ILE A 56 7.21 9.59 -1.51
N ASN A 57 7.36 10.74 -0.83
CA ASN A 57 8.40 11.74 -1.11
C ASN A 57 9.83 11.16 -1.15
N GLY A 58 10.08 10.04 -0.46
CA GLY A 58 11.33 9.31 -0.57
C GLY A 58 11.63 8.73 -1.97
N LEU A 59 10.66 8.58 -2.88
CA LEU A 59 10.95 8.16 -4.27
C LEU A 59 11.67 9.26 -5.09
N TRP A 60 11.54 10.53 -4.69
CA TRP A 60 12.17 11.69 -5.32
C TRP A 60 13.62 11.80 -4.81
N PHE A 61 13.81 11.44 -3.54
CA PHE A 61 15.09 11.43 -2.83
C PHE A 61 15.38 10.04 -2.26
N PRO A 62 15.68 9.04 -3.13
CA PRO A 62 15.76 7.64 -2.74
C PRO A 62 16.78 7.33 -1.63
N ARG A 63 17.84 8.13 -1.49
CA ARG A 63 18.82 7.96 -0.39
C ARG A 63 18.24 8.32 0.98
N ALA A 64 17.16 9.09 1.02
CA ALA A 64 16.46 9.48 2.24
C ALA A 64 15.21 8.63 2.50
N LEU A 65 14.87 7.65 1.66
CA LEU A 65 13.61 6.89 1.77
C LEU A 65 13.47 6.17 3.13
N LEU A 66 14.57 5.66 3.70
CA LEU A 66 14.55 5.07 5.04
C LEU A 66 14.40 6.11 6.17
N ASN A 67 14.78 7.37 5.94
CA ASN A 67 14.50 8.46 6.89
C ASN A 67 13.02 8.82 6.83
N TYR A 68 12.44 8.93 5.62
CA TYR A 68 10.99 9.09 5.47
C TYR A 68 10.20 7.95 6.12
N LEU A 69 10.67 6.70 6.05
CA LEU A 69 10.06 5.59 6.78
C LEU A 69 10.05 5.84 8.29
N LYS A 70 11.18 6.23 8.88
CA LYS A 70 11.30 6.53 10.31
C LYS A 70 10.39 7.68 10.73
N GLU A 71 10.40 8.78 9.98
CA GLU A 71 9.71 10.01 10.34
C GLU A 71 8.19 9.95 10.08
N THR A 72 7.76 9.26 9.02
CA THR A 72 6.37 9.34 8.53
C THR A 72 5.55 8.07 8.73
N VAL A 73 6.18 6.94 9.07
CA VAL A 73 5.49 5.65 9.29
C VAL A 73 5.74 5.16 10.70
N LEU A 74 7.01 5.04 11.09
CA LEU A 74 7.39 4.49 12.39
C LEU A 74 7.32 5.53 13.51
N PHE A 75 7.38 6.81 13.15
CA PHE A 75 7.42 7.97 14.05
C PHE A 75 8.53 7.82 15.09
N THR A 76 9.76 7.64 14.61
CA THR A 76 10.95 7.47 15.43
C THR A 76 12.02 8.50 15.08
N GLY A 77 12.65 9.09 16.09
CA GLY A 77 13.80 9.98 15.95
C GLY A 77 15.08 9.26 15.50
N LEU A 78 16.17 10.02 15.34
CA LEU A 78 17.47 9.49 14.90
C LEU A 78 18.06 8.48 15.89
N ASP A 79 17.78 8.64 17.18
CA ASP A 79 18.16 7.75 18.27
C ASP A 79 17.23 6.54 18.43
N GLY A 80 16.18 6.44 17.60
CA GLY A 80 15.15 5.39 17.67
C GLY A 80 14.07 5.63 18.72
N SER A 81 14.12 6.74 19.44
CA SER A 81 13.07 7.13 20.40
C SER A 81 11.77 7.52 19.67
N PRO A 82 10.59 7.40 20.31
CA PRO A 82 9.34 7.88 19.72
C PRO A 82 9.37 9.38 19.41
N ASP A 83 9.06 9.76 18.18
CA ASP A 83 8.93 11.15 17.74
C ASP A 83 7.45 11.55 17.68
N GLN A 84 6.97 12.12 18.79
CA GLN A 84 5.58 12.55 18.90
C GLN A 84 5.25 13.77 18.02
N ALA A 85 6.23 14.64 17.74
CA ALA A 85 6.03 15.81 16.90
C ALA A 85 5.85 15.41 15.43
N ALA A 86 6.68 14.50 14.92
CA ALA A 86 6.53 13.92 13.59
C ALA A 86 5.18 13.20 13.44
N ARG A 87 4.77 12.42 14.46
CA ARG A 87 3.46 11.78 14.50
C ARG A 87 2.32 12.79 14.40
N GLN A 88 2.33 13.84 15.22
CA GLN A 88 1.28 14.87 15.22
C GLN A 88 1.20 15.61 13.88
N ARG A 89 2.34 15.93 13.27
CA ARG A 89 2.40 16.57 11.94
C ARG A 89 1.76 15.67 10.88
N TRP A 90 2.12 14.39 10.85
CA TRP A 90 1.50 13.41 9.96
C TRP A 90 -0.01 13.26 10.21
N GLN A 91 -0.44 13.17 11.46
CA GLN A 91 -1.86 13.07 11.82
C GLN A 91 -2.66 14.29 11.34
N SER A 92 -2.09 15.49 11.43
CA SER A 92 -2.70 16.72 10.91
C SER A 92 -2.88 16.68 9.39
N ALA A 93 -1.83 16.32 8.65
CA ALA A 93 -1.90 16.18 7.19
C ALA A 93 -2.90 15.09 6.77
N TYR A 94 -2.86 13.92 7.43
CA TYR A 94 -3.78 12.81 7.20
C TYR A 94 -5.23 13.23 7.44
N SER A 95 -5.51 13.87 8.58
CA SER A 95 -6.86 14.36 8.92
C SER A 95 -7.40 15.33 7.87
N ARG A 96 -6.56 16.23 7.32
CA ARG A 96 -6.96 17.14 6.24
C ARG A 96 -7.35 16.39 4.97
N VAL A 97 -6.59 15.36 4.59
CA VAL A 97 -6.89 14.52 3.40
C VAL A 97 -8.18 13.74 3.60
N ILE A 98 -8.33 13.06 4.74
CA ILE A 98 -9.50 12.22 5.04
C ILE A 98 -10.77 13.07 5.19
N THR A 99 -10.68 14.24 5.83
CA THR A 99 -11.82 15.17 5.96
C THR A 99 -12.29 15.62 4.58
N LYS A 100 -11.38 16.01 3.69
CA LYS A 100 -11.73 16.38 2.31
C LYS A 100 -12.37 15.22 1.55
N ALA A 101 -11.82 14.01 1.67
CA ALA A 101 -12.37 12.82 1.03
C ALA A 101 -13.77 12.47 1.55
N SER A 102 -14.01 12.62 2.86
CA SER A 102 -15.31 12.43 3.48
C SER A 102 -16.35 13.42 2.96
N ILE A 103 -16.02 14.72 2.96
CA ILE A 103 -16.90 15.78 2.43
C ILE A 103 -17.23 15.52 0.95
N ALA A 104 -16.21 15.23 0.13
CA ALA A 104 -16.39 14.95 -1.30
C ALA A 104 -17.24 13.69 -1.56
N SER A 105 -17.29 12.76 -0.60
CA SER A 105 -18.10 11.54 -0.68
C SER A 105 -19.53 11.70 -0.15
N GLY A 106 -19.91 12.90 0.32
CA GLY A 106 -21.22 13.22 0.88
C GLY A 106 -21.29 13.21 2.42
N GLY A 107 -20.17 13.05 3.11
CA GLY A 107 -20.06 13.20 4.57
C GLY A 107 -20.66 12.08 5.43
N ASN A 108 -21.36 11.11 4.84
CA ASN A 108 -22.09 10.06 5.55
C ASN A 108 -21.72 8.63 5.12
N ARG A 109 -20.55 8.47 4.49
CA ARG A 109 -20.07 7.18 3.98
C ARG A 109 -18.85 6.70 4.75
N ILE A 110 -18.75 5.38 4.91
CA ILE A 110 -17.52 4.73 5.37
C ILE A 110 -16.50 4.83 4.24
N LEU A 111 -15.33 5.39 4.53
CA LEU A 111 -14.23 5.47 3.58
C LEU A 111 -13.47 4.14 3.56
N LEU A 112 -13.26 3.59 2.36
CA LEU A 112 -12.37 2.45 2.13
C LEU A 112 -11.02 2.98 1.63
N LEU A 113 -9.98 2.80 2.43
CA LEU A 113 -8.63 3.31 2.15
C LEU A 113 -7.67 2.12 1.94
N LYS A 114 -6.73 2.27 1.02
CA LYS A 114 -5.70 1.26 0.72
C LYS A 114 -4.36 1.96 0.63
N ASN A 115 -3.49 1.66 1.57
CA ASN A 115 -2.14 2.21 1.63
C ASN A 115 -1.20 1.24 2.38
N PRO A 116 -0.21 0.63 1.71
CA PRO A 116 0.71 -0.31 2.34
C PRO A 116 1.44 0.26 3.55
N ALA A 117 1.75 1.57 3.56
CA ALA A 117 2.44 2.22 4.67
C ALA A 117 1.61 2.23 5.96
N ASN A 118 0.28 2.16 5.87
CA ASN A 118 -0.60 2.09 7.04
C ASN A 118 -0.42 0.82 7.86
N THR A 119 0.18 -0.23 7.29
CA THR A 119 0.62 -1.43 8.02
C THR A 119 1.53 -1.08 9.19
N GLY A 120 2.41 -0.09 9.03
CA GLY A 120 3.29 0.40 10.11
C GLY A 120 2.67 1.49 10.99
N ARG A 121 1.43 1.92 10.71
CA ARG A 121 0.75 3.04 11.38
C ARG A 121 -0.48 2.61 12.20
N VAL A 122 -0.63 1.32 12.51
CA VAL A 122 -1.82 0.76 13.19
C VAL A 122 -2.20 1.56 14.43
N SER A 123 -1.25 1.79 15.35
CA SER A 123 -1.54 2.52 16.59
C SER A 123 -1.79 4.01 16.37
N THR A 124 -1.19 4.60 15.33
CA THR A 124 -1.45 5.99 14.95
C THR A 124 -2.86 6.15 14.40
N LEU A 125 -3.29 5.21 13.57
CA LEU A 125 -4.63 5.19 13.00
C LEU A 125 -5.69 4.92 14.06
N LEU A 126 -5.48 3.94 14.96
CA LEU A 126 -6.40 3.68 16.08
C LEU A 126 -6.54 4.88 17.03
N ALA A 127 -5.46 5.63 17.26
CA ALA A 127 -5.53 6.85 18.07
C ALA A 127 -6.37 7.96 17.42
N MET A 128 -6.44 8.00 16.09
CA MET A 128 -7.27 8.97 15.35
C MET A 128 -8.70 8.47 15.13
N TYR A 129 -8.85 7.16 14.90
CA TYR A 129 -10.08 6.49 14.52
C TYR A 129 -10.21 5.18 15.31
N PRO A 130 -10.68 5.24 16.58
CA PRO A 130 -10.75 4.07 17.45
C PRO A 130 -11.59 2.92 16.88
N ASP A 131 -12.62 3.25 16.09
CA ASP A 131 -13.52 2.28 15.44
C ASP A 131 -13.04 1.82 14.06
N ALA A 132 -11.79 2.13 13.69
CA ALA A 132 -11.23 1.71 12.41
C ALA A 132 -11.19 0.19 12.29
N ARG A 133 -11.50 -0.30 11.08
CA ARG A 133 -11.42 -1.70 10.70
C ARG A 133 -10.26 -1.89 9.74
N PHE A 134 -9.50 -2.97 9.93
CA PHE A 134 -8.27 -3.27 9.21
C PHE A 134 -8.42 -4.54 8.39
N ILE A 135 -7.99 -4.47 7.13
CA ILE A 135 -7.82 -5.62 6.26
C ILE A 135 -6.33 -5.69 5.94
N TYR A 136 -5.67 -6.71 6.48
CA TYR A 136 -4.26 -7.00 6.22
C TYR A 136 -4.16 -8.12 5.19
N ILE A 137 -3.47 -7.84 4.08
CA ILE A 137 -3.27 -8.81 3.00
C ILE A 137 -1.80 -9.23 3.01
N HIS A 138 -1.53 -10.49 3.33
CA HIS A 138 -0.20 -11.07 3.16
C HIS A 138 -0.08 -11.74 1.79
N ARG A 139 1.15 -11.79 1.27
CA ARG A 139 1.47 -12.40 -0.02
C ARG A 139 2.83 -13.07 0.09
N ASN A 140 3.07 -14.11 -0.73
CA ASN A 140 4.36 -14.79 -0.79
C ASN A 140 5.53 -13.78 -0.89
N PRO A 141 6.43 -13.71 0.11
CA PRO A 141 7.49 -12.72 0.14
C PRO A 141 8.47 -12.81 -1.03
N TYR A 142 8.68 -14.01 -1.58
CA TYR A 142 9.50 -14.21 -2.78
C TYR A 142 8.91 -13.53 -4.03
N VAL A 143 7.60 -13.27 -4.06
CA VAL A 143 6.96 -12.49 -5.13
C VAL A 143 6.91 -11.00 -4.78
N VAL A 144 6.70 -10.67 -3.50
CA VAL A 144 6.64 -9.28 -3.01
C VAL A 144 7.94 -8.54 -3.25
N PHE A 145 9.09 -9.14 -2.95
CA PHE A 145 10.39 -8.50 -3.09
C PHE A 145 10.66 -7.99 -4.52
N PRO A 146 10.74 -8.86 -5.55
CA PRO A 146 11.07 -8.42 -6.89
C PRO A 146 9.97 -7.53 -7.50
N SER A 147 8.72 -7.69 -7.06
CA SER A 147 7.63 -6.80 -7.43
C SER A 147 7.85 -5.38 -6.91
N THR A 148 8.31 -5.25 -5.66
CA THR A 148 8.56 -3.95 -5.03
C THR A 148 9.81 -3.28 -5.58
N VAL A 149 10.89 -4.04 -5.83
CA VAL A 149 12.09 -3.52 -6.52
C VAL A 149 11.70 -2.95 -7.89
N ARG A 150 10.97 -3.72 -8.71
CA ARG A 150 10.50 -3.25 -10.01
C ARG A 150 9.61 -2.02 -9.90
N LEU A 151 8.73 -1.96 -8.90
CA LEU A 151 7.89 -0.79 -8.63
C LEU A 151 8.76 0.45 -8.39
N TYR A 152 9.76 0.35 -7.52
CA TYR A 152 10.65 1.47 -7.19
C TYR A 152 11.50 1.89 -8.38
N GLU A 153 12.13 0.94 -9.08
CA GLU A 153 12.89 1.24 -10.30
C GLU A 153 12.02 1.97 -11.33
N THR A 154 10.78 1.51 -11.54
CA THR A 154 9.84 2.11 -12.50
C THR A 154 9.39 3.50 -12.08
N LEU A 155 9.08 3.71 -10.79
CA LEU A 155 8.62 5.00 -10.29
C LEU A 155 9.75 6.03 -10.29
N MET A 156 10.95 5.62 -9.88
CA MET A 156 12.13 6.46 -9.79
C MET A 156 12.77 6.74 -11.16
N SER A 157 12.55 5.87 -12.16
CA SER A 157 13.05 6.08 -13.52
C SER A 157 12.50 7.38 -14.12
N GLY A 158 13.41 8.32 -14.41
CA GLY A 158 13.10 9.63 -14.98
C GLY A 158 12.47 10.65 -14.01
N ARG A 159 12.31 10.32 -12.73
CA ARG A 159 11.64 11.20 -11.74
C ARG A 159 12.45 11.50 -10.47
N ARG A 160 13.51 10.73 -10.21
CA ARG A 160 14.38 10.92 -9.04
C ARG A 160 15.35 12.08 -9.21
N PHE A 161 15.63 12.81 -8.13
CA PHE A 161 16.65 13.85 -8.07
C PHE A 161 18.02 13.34 -7.60
N GLN A 162 18.13 12.05 -7.27
CA GLN A 162 19.38 11.42 -6.82
C GLN A 162 19.67 10.14 -7.59
N ARG A 163 20.96 9.84 -7.81
CA ARG A 163 21.40 8.54 -8.32
C ARG A 163 21.42 7.52 -7.17
N ILE A 164 20.92 6.33 -7.46
CA ILE A 164 20.89 5.17 -6.58
C ILE A 164 21.09 3.92 -7.44
N SER A 165 21.82 2.92 -6.94
CA SER A 165 22.01 1.65 -7.64
C SER A 165 20.82 0.70 -7.42
N THR A 166 20.74 -0.37 -8.21
CA THR A 166 19.71 -1.40 -7.99
C THR A 166 19.95 -2.10 -6.65
N GLU A 167 21.19 -2.36 -6.27
CA GLU A 167 21.57 -2.98 -5.00
C GLU A 167 21.13 -2.13 -3.79
N ASP A 168 21.28 -0.81 -3.87
CA ASP A 168 20.79 0.11 -2.85
C ASP A 168 19.25 0.08 -2.76
N ILE A 169 18.54 0.01 -3.91
CA ILE A 169 17.06 -0.13 -3.93
C ILE A 169 16.65 -1.44 -3.27
N GLU A 170 17.30 -2.55 -3.61
CA GLU A 170 17.04 -3.86 -3.02
C GLU A 170 17.24 -3.85 -1.49
N GLU A 171 18.31 -3.21 -1.00
CA GLU A 171 18.56 -3.06 0.43
C GLU A 171 17.48 -2.23 1.13
N ILE A 172 17.03 -1.14 0.49
CA ILE A 172 15.92 -0.34 0.99
C ILE A 172 14.64 -1.18 1.05
N VAL A 173 14.32 -1.95 0.02
CA VAL A 173 13.11 -2.80 -0.01
C VAL A 173 13.15 -3.86 1.10
N LEU A 174 14.28 -4.55 1.28
CA LEU A 174 14.47 -5.55 2.34
C LEU A 174 14.24 -4.93 3.72
N THR A 175 14.85 -3.76 3.95
CA THR A 175 14.76 -3.04 5.22
C THR A 175 13.35 -2.51 5.47
N LEU A 176 12.74 -1.86 4.48
CA LEU A 176 11.43 -1.23 4.59
C LEU A 176 10.34 -2.26 4.91
N TYR A 177 10.32 -3.38 4.18
CA TYR A 177 9.35 -4.45 4.42
C TYR A 177 9.52 -5.02 5.84
N HIS A 178 10.75 -5.39 6.21
CA HIS A 178 11.03 -5.96 7.53
C HIS A 178 10.56 -5.05 8.67
N ARG A 179 10.91 -3.76 8.62
CA ARG A 179 10.55 -2.77 9.66
C ARG A 179 9.04 -2.54 9.75
N ILE A 180 8.34 -2.46 8.62
CA ILE A 180 6.89 -2.27 8.60
C ILE A 180 6.18 -3.48 9.18
N ILE A 181 6.60 -4.69 8.79
CA ILE A 181 5.98 -5.92 9.29
C ILE A 181 6.28 -6.09 10.77
N GLU A 182 7.52 -5.92 11.22
CA GLU A 182 7.91 -5.93 12.64
C GLU A 182 7.01 -4.98 13.46
N ARG A 183 6.74 -3.78 12.94
CA ARG A 183 5.85 -2.83 13.59
C ARG A 183 4.40 -3.29 13.64
N TYR A 184 3.86 -3.78 12.52
CA TYR A 184 2.51 -4.34 12.46
C TYR A 184 2.33 -5.46 13.48
N GLU A 185 3.29 -6.36 13.50
CA GLU A 185 3.34 -7.54 14.34
C GLU A 185 3.26 -7.19 15.84
N ALA A 186 4.00 -6.15 16.25
CA ALA A 186 4.00 -5.61 17.60
C ALA A 186 2.71 -4.84 17.98
N GLU A 187 1.96 -4.33 16.99
CA GLU A 187 0.81 -3.45 17.23
C GLU A 187 -0.55 -4.06 16.93
N ARG A 188 -0.64 -5.13 16.15
CA ARG A 188 -1.91 -5.71 15.68
C ARG A 188 -2.84 -6.13 16.83
N SER A 189 -2.28 -6.54 17.97
CA SER A 189 -3.04 -6.93 19.16
C SER A 189 -3.78 -5.76 19.81
N ARG A 190 -3.43 -4.52 19.44
CA ARG A 190 -4.13 -3.30 19.86
C ARG A 190 -5.40 -3.06 19.05
N ILE A 191 -5.56 -3.71 17.90
CA ILE A 191 -6.77 -3.61 17.10
C ILE A 191 -7.90 -4.32 17.87
N PRO A 192 -9.06 -3.67 18.07
CA PRO A 192 -10.18 -4.30 18.77
C PRO A 192 -10.57 -5.64 18.14
N ALA A 193 -10.99 -6.60 18.97
CA ALA A 193 -11.52 -7.87 18.49
C ALA A 193 -12.70 -7.62 17.53
N GLY A 194 -12.72 -8.29 16.37
CA GLY A 194 -13.70 -8.06 15.31
C GLY A 194 -13.33 -6.94 14.32
N ASN A 195 -12.31 -6.12 14.59
CA ASN A 195 -11.89 -5.04 13.69
C ASN A 195 -10.67 -5.39 12.83
N LEU A 196 -10.18 -6.63 12.84
CA LEU A 196 -9.06 -7.08 12.01
C LEU A 196 -9.44 -8.33 11.21
N VAL A 197 -9.20 -8.28 9.91
CA VAL A 197 -9.14 -9.46 9.04
C VAL A 197 -7.75 -9.55 8.44
N GLU A 198 -7.11 -10.72 8.57
CA GLU A 198 -5.85 -11.05 7.93
C GLU A 198 -6.13 -12.12 6.86
N LEU A 199 -5.69 -11.90 5.62
CA LEU A 199 -5.98 -12.80 4.51
C LEU A 199 -4.80 -12.98 3.57
N CYS A 200 -4.79 -14.15 2.92
CA CYS A 200 -3.81 -14.53 1.93
C CYS A 200 -4.19 -13.95 0.55
N PHE A 201 -3.24 -13.30 -0.11
CA PHE A 201 -3.42 -12.80 -1.46
C PHE A 201 -3.75 -13.93 -2.44
N GLU A 202 -3.08 -15.08 -2.30
CA GLU A 202 -3.29 -16.24 -3.14
C GLU A 202 -4.73 -16.80 -3.02
N ASP A 203 -5.32 -16.77 -1.83
CA ASP A 203 -6.73 -17.16 -1.62
C ASP A 203 -7.69 -16.16 -2.26
N LEU A 204 -7.38 -14.85 -2.15
CA LEU A 204 -8.17 -13.79 -2.78
C LEU A 204 -8.16 -13.91 -4.31
N GLU A 205 -7.06 -14.39 -4.90
CA GLU A 205 -6.99 -14.65 -6.34
C GLU A 205 -7.80 -15.88 -6.76
N GLN A 206 -7.78 -16.95 -5.96
CA GLN A 206 -8.46 -18.20 -6.28
C GLN A 206 -9.97 -18.09 -6.07
N GLU A 207 -10.40 -17.52 -4.94
CA GLU A 207 -11.81 -17.46 -4.54
C GLU A 207 -12.23 -16.05 -4.11
N PRO A 208 -12.13 -15.04 -5.00
CA PRO A 208 -12.32 -13.64 -4.65
C PRO A 208 -13.68 -13.35 -4.00
N LEU A 209 -14.77 -13.94 -4.50
CA LEU A 209 -16.10 -13.71 -3.92
C LEU A 209 -16.24 -14.30 -2.52
N ALA A 210 -15.70 -15.50 -2.28
CA ALA A 210 -15.76 -16.14 -0.97
C ALA A 210 -14.93 -15.38 0.05
N VAL A 211 -13.74 -14.91 -0.34
CA VAL A 211 -12.90 -14.06 0.51
C VAL A 211 -13.60 -12.73 0.82
N MET A 212 -14.21 -12.08 -0.18
CA MET A 212 -14.96 -10.84 0.04
C MET A 212 -16.17 -11.04 0.97
N GLU A 213 -16.91 -12.13 0.82
CA GLU A 213 -18.02 -12.49 1.73
C GLU A 213 -17.51 -12.68 3.17
N SER A 214 -16.38 -13.38 3.32
CA SER A 214 -15.73 -13.59 4.62
C SER A 214 -15.30 -12.29 5.29
N ILE A 215 -14.74 -11.34 4.53
CA ILE A 215 -14.40 -10.00 5.03
C ILE A 215 -15.66 -9.28 5.53
N TYR A 216 -16.73 -9.25 4.73
CA TYR A 216 -17.97 -8.60 5.12
C TYR A 216 -18.55 -9.18 6.41
N ARG A 217 -18.58 -10.50 6.52
CA ARG A 217 -19.04 -11.19 7.73
C ARG A 217 -18.16 -10.86 8.93
N SER A 218 -16.85 -10.98 8.80
CA SER A 218 -15.89 -10.84 9.91
C SER A 218 -15.83 -9.42 10.46
N LEU A 219 -16.01 -8.42 9.59
CA LEU A 219 -16.02 -6.99 9.93
C LEU A 219 -17.43 -6.45 10.20
N GLU A 220 -18.45 -7.32 10.23
CA GLU A 220 -19.87 -6.99 10.41
C GLU A 220 -20.36 -5.90 9.44
N LEU A 221 -19.86 -5.93 8.20
CA LEU A 221 -20.26 -5.03 7.14
C LEU A 221 -21.59 -5.50 6.55
N LYS A 222 -22.56 -4.59 6.49
CA LYS A 222 -23.86 -4.84 5.87
C LYS A 222 -23.76 -4.70 4.36
N GLY A 223 -24.70 -5.34 3.65
CA GLY A 223 -24.93 -5.03 2.26
C GLY A 223 -24.24 -5.96 1.24
N PHE A 224 -23.64 -7.08 1.67
CA PHE A 224 -22.87 -7.95 0.77
C PHE A 224 -23.71 -8.47 -0.40
N GLU A 225 -24.88 -9.04 -0.13
CA GLU A 225 -25.78 -9.57 -1.17
C GLU A 225 -26.20 -8.50 -2.20
N GLN A 226 -26.38 -7.25 -1.76
CA GLN A 226 -26.74 -6.15 -2.64
C GLN A 226 -25.59 -5.72 -3.56
N VAL A 227 -24.34 -5.87 -3.11
CA VAL A 227 -23.15 -5.49 -3.92
C VAL A 227 -22.53 -6.66 -4.66
N ARG A 228 -22.84 -7.90 -4.30
CA ARG A 228 -22.31 -9.13 -4.91
C ARG A 228 -22.39 -9.12 -6.45
N PRO A 229 -23.52 -8.74 -7.09
CA PRO A 229 -23.58 -8.67 -8.56
C PRO A 229 -22.57 -7.70 -9.17
N ARG A 230 -22.21 -6.62 -8.46
CA ARG A 230 -21.18 -5.66 -8.91
C ARG A 230 -19.78 -6.24 -8.80
N PHE A 231 -19.50 -7.02 -7.75
CA PHE A 231 -18.23 -7.74 -7.65
C PHE A 231 -18.09 -8.79 -8.74
N GLU A 232 -19.13 -9.57 -9.01
CA GLU A 232 -19.16 -10.55 -10.09
C GLU A 232 -18.92 -9.90 -11.47
N ALA A 233 -19.62 -8.80 -11.74
CA ALA A 233 -19.42 -8.03 -12.97
C ALA A 233 -17.97 -7.51 -13.10
N TYR A 234 -17.42 -6.92 -12.04
CA TYR A 234 -16.04 -6.45 -12.03
C TYR A 234 -15.03 -7.59 -12.24
N LEU A 235 -15.19 -8.70 -11.53
CA LEU A 235 -14.35 -9.90 -11.68
C LEU A 235 -14.37 -10.43 -13.11
N GLY A 236 -15.52 -10.34 -13.79
CA GLY A 236 -15.65 -10.62 -15.22
C GLY A 236 -14.72 -9.77 -16.09
N THR A 237 -14.49 -8.50 -15.74
CA THR A 237 -13.62 -7.59 -16.51
C THR A 237 -12.13 -7.85 -16.32
N VAL A 238 -11.72 -8.42 -15.19
CA VAL A 238 -10.30 -8.64 -14.85
C VAL A 238 -9.81 -10.08 -15.08
N ARG A 239 -10.67 -10.99 -15.57
CA ARG A 239 -10.32 -12.41 -15.82
C ARG A 239 -9.08 -12.61 -16.70
N MET A 240 -8.82 -11.68 -17.62
CA MET A 240 -7.69 -11.76 -18.56
C MET A 240 -6.41 -11.08 -18.04
N TYR A 241 -6.44 -10.52 -16.83
CA TYR A 241 -5.27 -9.88 -16.23
C TYR A 241 -4.14 -10.91 -16.02
N ARG A 242 -2.93 -10.55 -16.45
CA ARG A 242 -1.74 -11.40 -16.27
C ARG A 242 -0.77 -10.73 -15.32
N LYS A 243 -0.46 -11.43 -14.23
CA LYS A 243 0.60 -11.04 -13.29
C LYS A 243 1.97 -11.09 -13.95
N ASN A 244 2.86 -10.22 -13.46
CA ASN A 244 4.28 -10.36 -13.71
C ASN A 244 4.80 -11.67 -13.10
N THR A 245 5.68 -12.35 -13.84
CA THR A 245 6.48 -13.47 -13.32
C THR A 245 7.88 -12.96 -13.04
N TYR A 246 8.44 -13.34 -11.91
CA TYR A 246 9.77 -12.90 -11.49
C TYR A 246 10.72 -14.08 -11.41
N ARG A 247 11.94 -13.89 -11.90
CA ARG A 247 13.03 -14.85 -11.73
C ARG A 247 13.76 -14.52 -10.44
N ILE A 248 14.02 -15.53 -9.63
CA ILE A 248 14.70 -15.40 -8.34
C ILE A 248 15.91 -16.33 -8.35
N ASP A 249 17.08 -15.77 -8.03
CA ASP A 249 18.32 -16.53 -7.89
C ASP A 249 18.60 -16.93 -6.43
N LYS A 250 19.62 -17.75 -6.22
CA LYS A 250 20.00 -18.25 -4.90
C LYS A 250 20.49 -17.17 -3.95
N ASP A 251 21.11 -16.11 -4.45
CA ASP A 251 21.59 -15.03 -3.58
C ASP A 251 20.41 -14.25 -3.00
N LEU A 252 19.46 -13.93 -3.87
CA LEU A 252 18.25 -13.24 -3.48
C LEU A 252 17.39 -14.07 -2.51
N ILE A 253 17.24 -15.37 -2.75
CA ILE A 253 16.55 -16.28 -1.81
C ILE A 253 17.20 -16.18 -0.43
N ARG A 254 18.53 -16.30 -0.33
CA ARG A 254 19.24 -16.20 0.96
C ARG A 254 19.01 -14.85 1.66
N ARG A 255 19.00 -13.74 0.91
CA ARG A 255 18.78 -12.40 1.47
C ARG A 255 17.35 -12.20 1.98
N ILE A 256 16.36 -12.74 1.25
CA ILE A 256 14.96 -12.75 1.68
C ILE A 256 14.81 -13.62 2.93
N ASP A 257 15.33 -14.84 2.92
CA ASP A 257 15.27 -15.77 4.05
C ASP A 257 15.86 -15.13 5.31
N ALA A 258 17.07 -14.57 5.21
CA ALA A 258 17.76 -13.99 6.36
C ALA A 258 16.99 -12.85 7.05
N ARG A 259 16.10 -12.14 6.35
CA ARG A 259 15.44 -10.92 6.87
C ARG A 259 13.93 -11.06 7.02
N TRP A 260 13.30 -11.90 6.21
CA TRP A 260 11.85 -12.05 6.12
C TRP A 260 11.36 -13.43 6.58
N ASP A 261 12.25 -14.30 7.08
CA ASP A 261 11.89 -15.59 7.69
C ASP A 261 10.78 -15.51 8.76
N PRO A 262 10.75 -14.51 9.67
CA PRO A 262 9.65 -14.39 10.62
C PRO A 262 8.27 -14.28 9.93
N VAL A 263 8.21 -13.61 8.78
CA VAL A 263 6.98 -13.44 7.99
C VAL A 263 6.61 -14.75 7.29
N MET A 264 7.60 -15.46 6.74
CA MET A 264 7.39 -16.76 6.10
C MET A 264 6.89 -17.80 7.11
N GLN A 265 7.50 -17.86 8.30
CA GLN A 265 7.09 -18.77 9.37
C GLN A 265 5.66 -18.48 9.85
N ARG A 266 5.34 -17.20 10.10
CA ARG A 266 4.00 -16.79 10.52
C ARG A 266 2.91 -17.25 9.56
N TRP A 267 3.12 -17.01 8.27
CA TRP A 267 2.13 -17.29 7.23
C TRP A 267 2.32 -18.65 6.55
N LYS A 268 3.25 -19.46 7.05
CA LYS A 268 3.57 -20.81 6.55
C LYS A 268 3.87 -20.85 5.05
N TYR A 269 4.53 -19.82 4.53
CA TYR A 269 5.02 -19.83 3.16
C TYR A 269 6.19 -20.82 3.04
N ALA A 270 6.10 -21.74 2.07
CA ALA A 270 7.16 -22.72 1.84
C ALA A 270 8.41 -22.04 1.28
N PRO A 271 9.61 -22.47 1.69
CA PRO A 271 10.86 -22.07 1.04
C PRO A 271 10.82 -22.42 -0.45
N VAL A 272 11.41 -21.57 -1.29
CA VAL A 272 11.47 -21.79 -2.74
C VAL A 272 12.88 -22.16 -3.18
N ALA A 273 12.98 -22.97 -4.24
CA ALA A 273 14.22 -23.18 -4.97
C ALA A 273 14.39 -22.11 -6.07
N GLU A 274 15.61 -21.98 -6.59
CA GLU A 274 15.90 -21.10 -7.73
C GLU A 274 14.93 -21.37 -8.89
N GLY A 275 14.34 -20.32 -9.47
CA GLY A 275 13.33 -20.48 -10.50
C GLY A 275 12.42 -19.27 -10.70
N SER A 276 11.22 -19.54 -11.22
CA SER A 276 10.18 -18.52 -11.43
C SER A 276 9.18 -18.54 -10.28
N ALA A 277 8.92 -17.39 -9.67
CA ALA A 277 7.84 -17.20 -8.71
C ALA A 277 6.67 -16.41 -9.34
N ARG A 278 5.43 -16.77 -9.00
CA ARG A 278 4.18 -16.22 -9.54
C ARG A 278 3.22 -15.77 -8.44
#